data_AF-A0A967LG05-F1
#
_entry.id   AF-A0A967LG05-F1
#
_cell.length_a   1.000
_cell.length_b   1.000
_cell.length_c   1.000
_cell.angle_alpha   90.00
_cell.angle_beta   90.00
_cell.angle_gamma   90.00
#
_symmetry.space_group_name_H-M   'P 1'
#
loop_
_entity.id
_entity.type
_entity.pdbx_description
1 polymer ?
#
loop_
_entity_poly.entity_id
_entity_poly.type
_entity_poly.pdbx_seq_one_letter_code
_entity_poly.pdbx_strand_id
1 'polypeptide(L)' 'MSGLLMAVILDLLIGLSQATATIILLVLVTPFVLAGFVQFSQKCPACGYRLGLQSRLLLPDHCKRYGVALK' A
#
# COMPACT_ATOMS: atom_id res chain seq x y z
N MET A 1 -24.24 -27.16 -30.94
CA MET A 1 -24.73 -26.19 -29.92
C MET A 1 -24.20 -26.45 -28.52
N SER A 2 -23.94 -27.69 -28.11
CA SER A 2 -23.42 -28.03 -26.78
C SER A 2 -21.98 -27.54 -26.49
N GLY A 3 -21.07 -27.59 -27.48
CA GLY A 3 -19.67 -27.16 -27.27
C GLY A 3 -19.49 -25.65 -27.04
N LEU A 4 -20.35 -24.82 -27.63
CA LEU A 4 -20.27 -23.36 -27.51
C LEU A 4 -20.74 -22.89 -26.13
N LEU A 5 -21.77 -23.52 -25.57
CA LEU A 5 -22.21 -23.27 -24.20
C LEU A 5 -21.12 -23.61 -23.18
N MET A 6 -20.42 -24.73 -23.37
CA MET A 6 -19.33 -25.12 -22.48
C MET A 6 -18.15 -24.14 -22.51
N ALA A 7 -17.82 -23.59 -23.69
CA ALA A 7 -16.78 -22.57 -23.80
C ALA A 7 -17.13 -21.29 -23.02
N VAL A 8 -18.36 -20.79 -23.20
CA VAL A 8 -18.83 -19.58 -22.50
C VAL A 8 -18.84 -19.77 -20.97
N ILE A 9 -19.24 -20.95 -20.48
CA ILE A 9 -19.23 -21.26 -19.05
C ILE A 9 -17.79 -21.27 -18.51
N LEU A 10 -16.85 -21.86 -19.26
CA LEU A 10 -15.44 -21.94 -18.86
C LEU A 10 -14.82 -20.54 -18.78
N ASP A 11 -15.03 -19.69 -19.79
CA ASP A 11 -14.54 -18.31 -19.81
C ASP A 11 -15.11 -17.51 -18.64
N LEU A 12 -16.40 -17.67 -18.32
CA LEU A 12 -17.04 -16.99 -17.20
C LEU A 12 -16.45 -17.43 -15.86
N LEU A 13 -16.18 -18.73 -15.67
CA LEU A 13 -15.55 -19.25 -14.46
C LEU A 13 -14.13 -18.73 -14.29
N ILE A 14 -13.35 -18.70 -15.37
CA ILE A 14 -11.97 -18.18 -15.35
C ILE A 14 -12.02 -16.68 -14.99
N GLY A 15 -12.85 -15.90 -15.68
CA GLY A 15 -13.00 -14.47 -15.41
C GLY A 15 -13.39 -14.17 -13.97
N LEU A 16 -14.35 -14.93 -13.41
CA LEU A 16 -14.80 -14.73 -12.04
C LEU A 16 -13.73 -15.14 -11.00
N SER A 17 -13.01 -16.23 -11.24
CA SER A 17 -11.91 -16.66 -10.37
C SER A 17 -10.76 -15.66 -10.35
N GLN A 18 -10.43 -15.08 -11.51
CA GLN A 18 -9.37 -14.08 -11.63
C GLN A 18 -9.78 -12.74 -11.00
N ALA A 19 -11.03 -12.32 -11.18
CA ALA A 19 -11.58 -11.13 -10.54
C ALA A 19 -11.57 -11.25 -9.01
N THR A 20 -12.00 -12.39 -8.47
CA THR A 20 -11.98 -12.62 -7.01
C THR A 20 -10.57 -12.66 -6.45
N ALA A 21 -9.64 -13.37 -7.11
CA ALA A 21 -8.24 -13.41 -6.70
C ALA A 21 -7.57 -12.02 -6.68
N THR A 22 -7.82 -11.21 -7.72
CA THR A 22 -7.28 -9.84 -7.78
C THR A 22 -7.87 -8.93 -6.71
N ILE A 23 -9.18 -9.02 -6.43
CA ILE A 23 -9.81 -8.26 -5.35
C ILE A 23 -9.20 -8.65 -3.99
N ILE A 24 -9.07 -9.95 -3.70
CA ILE A 24 -8.48 -10.42 -2.44
C ILE A 24 -7.04 -9.91 -2.29
N LEU A 25 -6.24 -10.01 -3.35
CA LEU A 25 -4.87 -9.50 -3.36
C LEU A 25 -4.85 -7.99 -3.08
N LEU A 26 -5.74 -7.23 -3.71
CA LEU A 26 -5.79 -5.78 -3.57
C LEU A 26 -6.22 -5.38 -2.15
N VAL A 27 -7.24 -6.05 -1.59
CA VAL A 27 -7.66 -5.87 -0.20
C VAL A 27 -6.52 -6.19 0.78
N LEU A 28 -5.71 -7.20 0.49
CA LEU A 28 -4.59 -7.58 1.34
C LEU A 28 -3.42 -6.60 1.24
N VAL A 29 -3.08 -6.12 0.05
CA VAL A 29 -1.91 -5.24 -0.19
C VAL A 29 -2.18 -3.78 0.19
N THR A 30 -3.41 -3.29 -0.05
CA THR A 30 -3.82 -1.91 0.22
C THR A 30 -3.47 -1.41 1.64
N PRO A 31 -3.75 -2.14 2.75
CA PRO A 31 -3.41 -1.67 4.08
C PRO A 31 -1.89 -1.53 4.30
N PHE A 32 -1.06 -2.39 3.71
CA PHE A 32 0.40 -2.28 3.83
C PHE A 32 0.94 -1.05 3.11
N VAL A 33 0.41 -0.77 1.92
CA VAL A 33 0.78 0.44 1.16
C VAL A 33 0.35 1.68 1.92
N LEU A 34 -0.90 1.75 2.38
CA LEU A 34 -1.42 2.87 3.17
C LEU A 34 -0.62 3.10 4.46
N ALA A 35 -0.35 2.04 5.22
CA ALA A 35 0.44 2.12 6.44
C ALA A 35 1.85 2.67 6.17
N GLY A 36 2.51 2.21 5.10
CA GLY A 36 3.78 2.77 4.65
C GLY A 36 3.67 4.26 4.30
N PHE A 37 2.64 4.65 3.55
CA PHE A 37 2.39 6.05 3.19
C PHE A 37 2.18 6.96 4.40
N VAL A 38 1.50 6.48 5.45
CA VAL A 38 1.31 7.24 6.70
C VAL A 38 2.66 7.51 7.37
N GLN A 39 3.60 6.56 7.36
CA GLN A 39 4.95 6.78 7.92
C GLN A 39 5.69 7.90 7.19
N PHE A 40 5.57 7.98 5.86
CA PHE A 40 6.23 9.04 5.07
C PHE A 40 5.59 10.43 5.23
N SER A 41 4.38 10.52 5.78
CA SER A 41 3.70 11.81 6.02
C SER A 41 4.03 12.44 7.38
N GLN A 42 4.85 11.79 8.21
CA GLN A 42 5.27 12.29 9.51
C GLN A 42 6.03 13.62 9.38
N LYS A 43 5.65 14.59 10.22
CA LYS A 43 6.32 15.91 10.32
C LYS A 43 7.13 15.94 11.61
N CYS A 44 8.25 16.64 11.58
CA CYS A 44 9.05 16.91 12.77
C CYS A 44 8.23 17.74 13.79
N PRO A 45 8.04 17.29 15.04
CA PRO A 45 7.29 18.05 16.05
C PRO A 45 7.94 19.39 16.41
N ALA A 46 9.26 19.51 16.30
CA ALA A 46 9.98 20.74 16.64
C ALA A 46 9.91 21.82 15.54
N CYS A 47 9.96 21.43 14.26
CA CYS A 47 10.08 22.38 13.14
C CYS A 47 9.01 22.27 12.06
N GLY A 48 8.08 21.31 12.18
CA GLY A 48 6.99 21.09 11.23
C GLY A 48 7.39 20.58 9.84
N TYR A 49 8.68 20.34 9.58
CA TYR A 49 9.17 19.87 8.29
C TYR A 49 8.80 18.40 8.04
N ARG A 50 8.43 18.06 6.80
CA ARG A 50 8.11 16.66 6.42
C ARG A 50 9.38 15.82 6.44
N LEU A 51 9.40 14.76 7.25
CA LEU A 51 10.54 13.85 7.37
C LEU A 51 10.67 12.94 6.13
N GLY A 52 9.55 12.69 5.43
CA GLY A 52 9.54 11.96 4.16
C GLY A 52 10.17 10.58 4.32
N LEU A 53 11.09 10.21 3.43
CA LEU A 53 11.79 8.91 3.46
C LEU A 53 12.69 8.70 4.68
N GLN A 54 12.96 9.71 5.52
CA GLN A 54 13.75 9.54 6.74
C GLN A 54 13.01 8.82 7.87
N SER A 55 11.67 8.76 7.84
CA SER A 55 10.84 8.04 8.82
C SER A 55 10.54 6.59 8.40
N ARG A 56 11.30 6.03 7.45
CA ARG A 56 11.18 4.61 7.09
C ARG A 56 11.54 3.79 8.34
N LEU A 57 10.53 3.14 8.92
CA LEU A 57 10.62 2.24 10.09
C LEU A 57 10.82 2.85 11.50
N LEU A 58 11.61 3.92 11.68
CA LEU A 58 11.80 4.58 12.99
C LEU A 58 11.80 6.11 12.85
N LEU A 59 11.33 6.81 13.89
CA LEU A 59 11.48 8.27 13.96
C LEU A 59 12.98 8.59 14.01
N PRO A 60 13.52 9.39 13.07
CA PRO A 60 14.94 9.64 13.01
C PRO A 60 15.38 10.45 14.23
N ASP A 61 16.51 10.08 14.83
CA ASP A 61 17.08 10.82 15.97
C ASP A 61 17.36 12.28 15.62
N HIS A 62 17.58 12.62 14.34
CA HIS A 62 17.92 13.98 13.90
C HIS A 62 17.11 14.46 12.70
N CYS A 63 16.57 15.68 12.80
CA CYS A 63 15.93 16.36 11.68
C CYS A 63 16.98 17.06 10.78
N LYS A 64 17.04 16.72 9.48
CA LYS A 64 18.01 17.32 8.52
C LYS A 64 17.97 18.85 8.42
N ARG A 65 16.82 19.48 8.70
CA ARG A 65 16.64 20.93 8.56
C ARG A 65 17.05 21.71 9.80
N TYR A 66 16.93 21.09 10.97
CA TYR A 66 17.01 21.78 12.25
C TYR A 66 18.11 21.21 13.16
N GLY A 67 18.69 20.05 12.84
CA GLY A 67 19.80 19.42 13.56
C GLY A 67 19.46 18.92 14.98
N VAL A 68 18.33 19.34 15.55
CA VAL A 68 17.91 18.96 16.90
C VAL A 68 17.55 17.47 16.98
N ALA A 69 17.99 16.87 18.09
CA ALA A 69 17.68 15.51 18.43
C ALA A 69 16.18 15.40 18.76
N LEU A 70 15.44 14.56 18.03
CA LEU A 70 14.04 14.22 18.30
C LEU A 70 14.01 13.17 19.41
N LYS A 71 14.31 13.60 20.65
CA LYS A 71 14.18 12.78 21.85
C LYS A 71 12.81 12.99 22.50
#